data_AF-A0A0J1HX14-F1
#
_entry.id   AF-A0A0J1HX14-F1
#
_cell.length_a   1.000
_cell.length_b   1.000
_cell.length_c   1.000
_cell.angle_alpha   90.00
_cell.angle_beta   90.00
_cell.angle_gamma   90.00
#
_symmetry.space_group_name_H-M   'P 1'
#
loop_
_entity.id
_entity.type
_entity.pdbx_description
1 polymer ?
#
loop_
_entity_poly.entity_id
_entity_poly.type
_entity_poly.pdbx_seq_one_letter_code
_entity_poly.pdbx_strand_id
1 'polypeptide(L)'
;MEVINSTTTATLLDISKNEGNYLTLSPSIKVDTFSEKANTINKWLREDVFHTQILSNAAAKTFIKEINNSISNTHYHLKLQKDKSNLLLKITQNIYLHIECFQGEVKKPLNIWLEGIIINQQTSKKDYKTLVNWITKTIKKCKDTEFLIKQF
;
A
#
# COMPACT_ATOMS: atom_id res chain seq x y z
N MET A 1 8.79 -0.54 -9.83
CA MET A 1 7.64 0.08 -9.11
C MET A 1 7.61 1.56 -9.46
N GLU A 2 6.43 2.17 -9.38
CA GLU A 2 6.23 3.61 -9.60
C GLU A 2 5.29 4.19 -8.53
N VAL A 3 5.50 5.44 -8.12
CA VAL A 3 4.55 6.18 -7.27
C VAL A 3 3.70 7.06 -8.17
N ILE A 4 2.38 6.89 -8.09
CA ILE A 4 1.43 7.70 -8.85
C ILE A 4 1.28 9.06 -8.17
N ASN A 5 1.21 10.12 -8.97
CA ASN A 5 1.08 11.49 -8.47
C ASN A 5 -0.14 11.63 -7.55
N SER A 6 0.01 12.41 -6.48
CA SER A 6 -1.04 12.76 -5.52
C SER A 6 -2.33 13.28 -6.19
N THR A 7 -2.23 14.12 -7.23
CA THR A 7 -3.41 14.71 -7.90
C THR A 7 -4.24 13.66 -8.65
N THR A 8 -3.59 12.63 -9.20
CA THR A 8 -4.28 11.54 -9.90
C THR A 8 -4.71 10.42 -8.94
N THR A 9 -4.07 10.31 -7.77
CA THR A 9 -4.40 9.29 -6.77
C THR A 9 -5.85 9.38 -6.31
N ALA A 10 -6.35 10.56 -5.94
CA ALA A 10 -7.73 10.73 -5.46
C ALA A 10 -8.75 10.30 -6.53
N THR A 11 -8.60 10.81 -7.75
CA THR A 11 -9.48 10.46 -8.88
C THR A 11 -9.46 8.97 -9.19
N LEU A 12 -8.29 8.34 -9.21
CA LEU A 12 -8.17 6.91 -9.46
C LEU A 12 -8.84 6.08 -8.37
N LEU A 13 -8.70 6.47 -7.10
CA LEU A 13 -9.35 5.78 -5.99
C LEU A 13 -10.88 5.87 -6.09
N ASP A 14 -11.42 7.04 -6.42
CA ASP A 14 -12.87 7.24 -6.54
C ASP A 14 -13.46 6.46 -7.71
N ILE A 15 -12.84 6.54 -8.89
CA ILE A 15 -13.22 5.72 -10.06
C ILE A 15 -13.19 4.24 -9.68
N SER A 16 -12.12 3.80 -9.03
CA SER A 16 -11.92 2.39 -8.73
C SER A 16 -12.95 1.82 -7.74
N LYS A 17 -13.35 2.62 -6.76
CA LYS A 17 -14.44 2.27 -5.83
C LYS A 17 -15.77 2.16 -6.57
N ASN A 18 -16.07 3.12 -7.45
CA ASN A 18 -17.31 3.14 -8.22
C ASN A 18 -17.40 1.98 -9.24
N GLU A 19 -16.28 1.61 -9.86
CA GLU A 19 -16.20 0.46 -10.78
C GLU A 19 -16.14 -0.89 -10.06
N GLY A 20 -16.00 -0.88 -8.72
CA GLY A 20 -15.88 -2.08 -7.91
C GLY A 20 -14.58 -2.87 -8.17
N ASN A 21 -13.52 -2.20 -8.60
CA ASN A 21 -12.19 -2.81 -8.79
C ASN A 21 -11.20 -2.45 -7.66
N TYR A 22 -11.67 -1.73 -6.63
CA TYR A 22 -10.94 -1.49 -5.39
C TYR A 22 -11.25 -2.57 -4.35
N LEU A 23 -10.21 -3.20 -3.81
CA LEU A 23 -10.28 -4.22 -2.75
C LEU A 23 -9.67 -3.68 -1.46
N THR A 24 -10.41 -3.75 -0.36
CA THR A 24 -9.97 -3.25 0.94
C THR A 24 -8.98 -4.21 1.59
N LEU A 25 -7.87 -3.68 2.09
CA LEU A 25 -6.97 -4.37 3.02
C LEU A 25 -7.19 -3.90 4.47
N SER A 26 -7.76 -2.70 4.64
CA SER A 26 -8.11 -2.14 5.94
C SER A 26 -9.60 -2.30 6.27
N PRO A 27 -9.98 -2.67 7.51
CA PRO A 27 -11.36 -2.72 7.95
C PRO A 27 -11.98 -1.32 8.12
N SER A 28 -11.16 -0.25 8.08
CA SER A 28 -11.64 1.13 8.13
C SER A 28 -12.37 1.56 6.85
N ILE A 29 -12.18 0.84 5.74
CA ILE A 29 -12.81 1.15 4.47
C ILE A 29 -13.90 0.12 4.20
N LYS A 30 -15.11 0.62 3.91
CA LYS A 30 -16.22 -0.20 3.39
C LYS A 30 -16.32 0.02 1.89
N VAL A 31 -16.51 -1.08 1.16
CA VAL A 31 -16.75 -1.07 -0.28
C VAL A 31 -17.95 -1.96 -0.56
N ASP A 32 -18.98 -1.36 -1.13
CA ASP A 32 -20.28 -2.00 -1.33
C ASP A 32 -20.44 -2.61 -2.73
N THR A 33 -19.46 -2.38 -3.62
CA THR A 33 -19.50 -2.82 -5.02
C THR A 33 -18.23 -3.59 -5.37
N PHE A 34 -18.37 -4.82 -5.89
CA PHE A 34 -17.26 -5.61 -6.42
C PHE A 34 -17.56 -6.09 -7.82
N SER A 35 -16.63 -5.85 -8.74
CA SER A 35 -16.58 -6.49 -10.04
C SER A 35 -16.36 -8.00 -9.91
N GLU A 36 -16.70 -8.77 -10.93
CA GLU A 36 -16.46 -10.21 -10.98
C GLU A 36 -14.98 -10.55 -10.74
N LYS A 37 -14.09 -9.73 -11.32
CA LYS A 37 -12.66 -9.87 -11.11
C LYS A 37 -12.26 -9.61 -9.66
N ALA A 38 -12.79 -8.56 -9.05
CA ALA A 38 -12.54 -8.25 -7.65
C ALA A 38 -13.00 -9.40 -6.75
N ASN A 39 -14.16 -10.02 -7.00
CA ASN A 39 -14.62 -11.20 -6.27
C ASN A 39 -13.64 -12.37 -6.35
N THR A 40 -13.03 -12.59 -7.52
CA THR A 40 -12.03 -13.64 -7.70
C THR A 40 -10.76 -13.37 -6.90
N ILE A 41 -10.25 -12.14 -6.95
CA ILE A 41 -9.03 -11.76 -6.23
C ILE A 41 -9.28 -11.68 -4.72
N ASN A 42 -10.48 -11.28 -4.30
CA ASN A 42 -10.88 -11.24 -2.90
C ASN A 42 -10.81 -12.64 -2.25
N LYS A 43 -11.08 -13.71 -3.01
CA LYS A 43 -10.90 -15.08 -2.50
C LYS A 43 -9.42 -15.35 -2.15
N TRP A 44 -8.49 -14.94 -3.01
CA TRP A 44 -7.06 -15.08 -2.74
C TRP A 44 -6.62 -14.19 -1.56
N LEU A 45 -7.12 -12.95 -1.50
CA LEU A 45 -6.86 -12.04 -0.38
C LEU A 45 -7.39 -12.56 0.96
N ARG A 46 -8.43 -13.39 0.99
CA ARG A 46 -8.92 -14.02 2.23
C ARG A 46 -8.06 -15.20 2.67
N GLU A 47 -7.41 -15.88 1.71
CA GLU A 47 -6.46 -16.96 1.99
C GLU A 47 -5.16 -16.39 2.61
N ASP A 48 -4.75 -15.19 2.19
CA ASP A 48 -3.58 -14.51 2.73
C ASP A 48 -3.96 -13.48 3.81
N VAL A 49 -3.44 -13.64 5.02
CA VAL A 49 -3.77 -12.76 6.14
C VAL A 49 -3.02 -11.42 6.05
N PHE A 50 -3.52 -10.52 5.18
CA PHE A 50 -3.14 -9.11 5.19
C PHE A 50 -3.93 -8.39 6.26
N HIS A 51 -3.55 -8.59 7.53
CA HIS A 51 -4.01 -7.68 8.57
C HIS A 51 -3.54 -6.27 8.22
N THR A 52 -4.40 -5.29 8.46
CA THR A 52 -4.01 -3.87 8.50
C THR A 52 -2.74 -3.73 9.31
N GLN A 53 -1.69 -3.23 8.68
CA GLN A 53 -0.41 -3.00 9.34
C GLN A 53 -0.38 -1.54 9.75
N ILE A 54 -0.39 -1.30 11.07
CA ILE A 54 -0.04 0.00 11.64
C ILE A 54 1.44 -0.08 11.99
N LEU A 55 2.26 0.72 11.34
CA LEU A 55 3.70 0.74 11.55
C LEU A 55 4.07 1.85 12.54
N SER A 56 4.97 1.57 13.50
CA SER A 56 5.57 2.62 14.33
C SER A 56 6.44 3.55 13.48
N ASN A 57 6.87 4.69 14.03
CA ASN A 57 7.71 5.65 13.30
C ASN A 57 8.99 5.03 12.70
N ALA A 58 9.65 4.12 13.43
CA ALA A 58 10.86 3.48 12.95
C ALA A 58 10.57 2.51 11.80
N ALA A 59 9.54 1.66 11.96
CA ALA A 59 9.06 0.80 10.89
C ALA A 59 8.61 1.62 9.67
N ALA A 60 7.90 2.72 9.88
CA ALA A 60 7.42 3.59 8.81
C ALA A 60 8.59 4.21 8.02
N LYS A 61 9.67 4.63 8.68
CA LYS A 61 10.89 5.08 7.98
C LYS A 61 11.53 3.97 7.16
N THR A 62 11.62 2.75 7.70
CA THR A 62 12.09 1.58 6.93
C THR A 62 11.18 1.29 5.75
N PHE A 63 9.87 1.40 5.92
CA PHE A 63 8.89 1.21 4.86
C PHE A 63 9.09 2.20 3.70
N ILE A 64 9.25 3.49 4.00
CA ILE A 64 9.55 4.52 2.99
C ILE A 64 10.90 4.26 2.31
N LYS A 65 11.90 3.79 3.05
CA LYS A 65 13.18 3.37 2.47
C LYS A 65 13.01 2.22 1.50
N GLU A 66 12.21 1.21 1.83
CA GLU A 66 11.93 0.08 0.95
C GLU A 66 11.13 0.48 -0.30
N ILE A 67 10.21 1.44 -0.18
CA ILE A 67 9.56 2.06 -1.35
C ILE A 67 10.62 2.70 -2.25
N ASN A 68 11.45 3.60 -1.71
CA ASN A 68 12.48 4.28 -2.50
C ASN A 68 13.45 3.29 -3.17
N ASN A 69 13.84 2.22 -2.48
CA ASN A 69 14.68 1.15 -3.03
C ASN A 69 14.00 0.34 -4.14
N SER A 70 12.65 0.30 -4.16
CA SER A 70 11.87 -0.47 -5.13
C SER A 70 11.51 0.33 -6.39
N ILE A 71 11.65 1.66 -6.34
CA ILE A 71 11.32 2.55 -7.44
C ILE A 71 12.39 2.43 -8.53
N SER A 72 11.93 2.28 -9.78
CA SER A 72 12.83 2.09 -10.93
C SER A 72 13.53 3.38 -11.35
N ASN A 73 12.98 4.55 -10.98
CA ASN A 73 13.56 5.86 -11.25
C ASN A 73 14.48 6.29 -10.10
N THR A 74 15.80 6.26 -10.34
CA THR A 74 16.83 6.63 -9.36
C THR A 74 16.82 8.11 -8.95
N HIS A 75 16.16 8.98 -9.72
CA HIS A 75 16.01 10.41 -9.41
C HIS A 75 14.73 10.72 -8.63
N TYR A 76 13.84 9.75 -8.48
CA TYR A 76 12.63 9.91 -7.69
C TYR A 76 12.89 9.53 -6.24
N HIS A 77 12.51 10.42 -5.32
CA HIS A 77 12.50 10.13 -3.90
C HIS A 77 11.13 10.48 -3.34
N LEU A 78 10.47 9.51 -2.70
CA LEU A 78 9.19 9.72 -2.04
C LEU A 78 9.37 10.75 -0.92
N LYS A 79 8.72 11.90 -1.08
CA LYS A 79 8.59 12.94 -0.05
C LYS A 79 7.17 12.88 0.49
N LEU A 80 7.05 12.68 1.80
CA LEU A 80 5.77 12.72 2.48
C LEU A 80 5.39 14.17 2.76
N GLN A 81 4.10 14.47 2.61
CA GLN A 81 3.59 15.78 2.99
C GLN A 81 3.42 15.86 4.51
N LYS A 82 3.28 17.08 5.01
CA LYS A 82 3.12 17.40 6.44
C LYS A 82 1.79 16.89 7.02
N ASP A 83 0.86 16.44 6.17
CA ASP A 83 -0.48 16.00 6.57
C ASP A 83 -0.79 14.60 6.00
N LYS A 84 -2.06 14.19 6.14
CA LYS A 84 -2.58 12.96 5.57
C LYS A 84 -2.33 12.91 4.06
N SER A 85 -1.57 11.92 3.61
CA SER A 85 -1.20 11.71 2.22
C SER A 85 -1.70 10.34 1.78
N ASN A 86 -2.52 10.29 0.73
CA ASN A 86 -2.83 9.07 0.02
C ASN A 86 -1.76 8.84 -1.04
N LEU A 87 -1.12 7.68 -0.99
CA LEU A 87 -0.13 7.23 -1.94
C LEU A 87 -0.67 6.03 -2.70
N LEU A 88 -0.47 6.03 -4.01
CA LEU A 88 -0.79 4.90 -4.86
C LEU A 88 0.49 4.38 -5.50
N LEU A 89 0.88 3.15 -5.15
CA LEU A 89 2.08 2.50 -5.65
C LEU A 89 1.71 1.51 -6.74
N LYS A 90 2.24 1.72 -7.95
CA LYS A 90 2.13 0.74 -9.02
C LYS A 90 3.10 -0.42 -8.76
N ILE A 91 2.56 -1.54 -8.26
CA ILE A 91 3.33 -2.74 -7.94
C ILE A 91 3.57 -3.58 -9.20
N THR A 92 2.51 -3.76 -9.99
CA THR A 92 2.56 -4.37 -11.33
C THR A 92 1.78 -3.51 -12.31
N GLN A 93 1.76 -3.89 -13.59
CA GLN A 93 0.92 -3.21 -14.58
C GLN A 93 -0.58 -3.30 -14.25
N ASN A 94 -0.98 -4.28 -13.44
CA ASN A 94 -2.37 -4.63 -13.16
C ASN A 94 -2.76 -4.44 -11.69
N ILE A 95 -1.84 -4.03 -10.82
CA ILE A 95 -2.08 -3.86 -9.38
C ILE A 95 -1.44 -2.57 -8.90
N TYR A 96 -2.27 -1.73 -8.29
CA TYR A 96 -1.83 -0.62 -7.47
C TYR A 96 -2.11 -0.88 -6.00
N LEU A 97 -1.17 -0.53 -5.13
CA LEU A 97 -1.32 -0.57 -3.68
C LEU A 97 -1.64 0.84 -3.17
N HIS A 98 -2.78 0.98 -2.51
CA HIS A 98 -3.20 2.20 -1.84
C HIS A 98 -2.68 2.22 -0.40
N ILE A 99 -2.00 3.30 -0.06
CA ILE A 99 -1.36 3.52 1.24
C ILE A 99 -1.78 4.87 1.76
N GLU A 100 -2.22 4.91 3.01
CA GLU A 100 -2.42 6.15 3.74
C GLU A 100 -1.19 6.41 4.62
N CYS A 101 -0.68 7.63 4.58
CA CYS A 101 0.40 8.10 5.44
C CYS A 101 -0.07 9.31 6.24
N PHE A 102 0.17 9.31 7.54
CA PHE A 102 -0.12 10.46 8.40
C PHE A 102 1.09 10.78 9.28
N GLN A 103 1.55 12.02 9.17
CA GLN A 103 2.59 12.58 10.03
C GLN A 103 2.05 13.87 10.62
N GLY A 104 1.46 13.84 11.81
CA GLY A 104 0.75 15.01 12.36
C GLY A 104 1.58 16.31 12.42
N GLU A 105 2.90 16.23 12.63
CA GLU A 105 3.80 17.38 12.43
C GLU A 105 5.16 16.94 11.87
N VAL A 106 5.91 17.87 11.29
CA VAL A 106 7.27 17.62 10.77
C VAL A 106 8.16 17.09 11.89
N LYS A 107 8.87 15.97 11.64
CA LYS A 107 9.70 15.21 12.61
C LYS A 107 8.93 14.45 13.70
N LYS A 108 7.60 14.44 13.69
CA LYS A 108 6.78 13.58 14.56
C LYS A 108 6.63 12.16 13.99
N PRO A 109 6.13 11.20 14.78
CA PRO A 109 5.83 9.85 14.33
C PRO A 109 5.05 9.82 13.03
N LEU A 110 5.61 9.13 12.04
CA LEU A 110 4.93 8.78 10.81
C LEU A 110 4.15 7.48 11.04
N ASN A 111 2.86 7.52 10.74
CA ASN A 111 1.99 6.34 10.70
C ASN A 111 1.71 6.00 9.22
N ILE A 112 1.69 4.72 8.91
CA ILE A 112 1.39 4.19 7.57
C ILE A 112 0.35 3.09 7.72
N TRP A 113 -0.69 3.14 6.89
CA TRP A 113 -1.72 2.11 6.76
C TRP A 113 -1.75 1.58 5.32
N LEU A 114 -1.84 0.27 5.18
CA LEU A 114 -2.12 -0.40 3.91
C LEU A 114 -3.64 -0.47 3.74
N GLU A 115 -4.20 0.44 2.95
CA GLU A 115 -5.65 0.66 2.89
C GLU A 115 -6.35 -0.30 1.93
N GLY A 116 -5.76 -0.57 0.78
CA GLY A 116 -6.39 -1.39 -0.25
C GLY A 116 -5.54 -1.57 -1.50
N ILE A 117 -6.10 -2.25 -2.49
CA ILE A 117 -5.52 -2.39 -3.82
C ILE A 117 -6.52 -2.03 -4.90
N ILE A 118 -6.03 -1.44 -5.99
CA ILE A 118 -6.77 -1.29 -7.24
C ILE A 118 -6.28 -2.38 -8.20
N ILE A 119 -7.21 -3.09 -8.80
CA ILE A 119 -6.95 -4.14 -9.79
C ILE A 119 -7.59 -3.79 -11.14
N ASN A 120 -7.21 -4.49 -12.19
CA ASN A 120 -7.91 -4.42 -13.48
C ASN A 120 -8.37 -5.82 -13.92
N GLN A 121 -9.07 -5.91 -15.05
CA GLN A 121 -9.59 -7.18 -15.57
C GLN A 121 -8.47 -8.21 -15.90
N GLN A 122 -7.28 -7.72 -16.24
CA GLN A 122 -6.13 -8.53 -16.65
C GLN A 122 -5.31 -9.05 -15.45
N THR A 123 -5.61 -8.62 -14.22
CA THR A 123 -4.84 -9.01 -13.03
C THR A 123 -4.76 -10.53 -12.88
N SER A 124 -3.55 -11.06 -12.89
CA SER A 124 -3.29 -12.50 -12.82
C SER A 124 -2.95 -12.96 -11.39
N LYS A 125 -2.97 -14.28 -11.13
CA LYS A 125 -2.45 -14.83 -9.87
C LYS A 125 -0.95 -14.58 -9.70
N LYS A 126 -0.21 -14.37 -10.79
CA LYS A 126 1.20 -13.97 -10.76
C LYS A 126 1.35 -12.53 -10.26
N ASP A 127 0.55 -11.59 -10.78
CA ASP A 127 0.52 -10.21 -10.30
C ASP A 127 0.23 -10.15 -8.80
N TYR A 128 -0.80 -10.91 -8.39
CA TYR A 128 -1.18 -11.04 -6.99
C TYR A 128 -0.01 -11.55 -6.12
N LYS A 129 0.66 -12.64 -6.52
CA LYS A 129 1.84 -13.14 -5.80
C LYS A 129 2.98 -12.12 -5.72
N THR A 130 3.19 -11.32 -6.76
CA THR A 130 4.18 -10.22 -6.73
C THR A 130 3.83 -9.19 -5.67
N LEU A 131 2.56 -8.78 -5.56
CA LEU A 131 2.06 -7.91 -4.50
C LEU A 131 2.31 -8.52 -3.12
N VAL A 132 1.86 -9.75 -2.90
CA VAL A 132 1.99 -10.46 -1.62
C VAL A 132 3.44 -10.53 -1.17
N ASN A 133 4.33 -10.98 -2.05
CA ASN A 133 5.74 -11.10 -1.73
C ASN A 133 6.37 -9.76 -1.38
N TRP A 134 5.99 -8.69 -2.08
CA TRP A 134 6.50 -7.36 -1.79
C TRP A 134 6.03 -6.85 -0.43
N ILE A 135 4.73 -6.96 -0.12
CA ILE A 135 4.18 -6.54 1.17
C ILE A 135 4.85 -7.34 2.30
N THR A 136 4.86 -8.68 2.23
CA THR A 136 5.42 -9.53 3.28
C THR A 136 6.91 -9.25 3.53
N LYS A 137 7.70 -9.11 2.46
CA LYS A 137 9.13 -8.75 2.56
C LYS A 137 9.33 -7.40 3.24
N THR A 138 8.54 -6.41 2.84
CA THR A 138 8.65 -5.03 3.37
C THR A 138 8.23 -4.97 4.84
N ILE A 139 7.10 -5.58 5.19
CA ILE A 139 6.60 -5.64 6.57
C ILE A 139 7.56 -6.40 7.48
N LYS A 140 8.15 -7.52 7.00
CA LYS A 140 9.18 -8.24 7.77
C LYS A 140 10.35 -7.32 8.12
N LYS A 141 10.92 -6.61 7.15
CA LYS A 141 12.02 -5.64 7.40
C LYS A 141 11.62 -4.54 8.40
N CYS A 142 10.38 -4.07 8.33
CA CYS A 142 9.86 -3.08 9.26
C CYS A 142 9.83 -3.62 10.70
N LYS A 143 9.30 -4.83 10.90
CA LYS A 143 9.24 -5.50 12.21
C LYS A 143 10.63 -5.83 12.75
N ASP A 144 11.55 -6.27 11.91
CA ASP A 144 12.95 -6.52 12.29
C ASP A 144 13.60 -5.23 12.81
N THR A 145 13.31 -4.08 12.17
CA THR A 145 13.79 -2.77 12.64
C THR A 145 13.20 -2.39 13.99
N GLU A 146 11.90 -2.59 14.19
CA GLU A 146 11.23 -2.31 15.48
C GLU A 146 11.78 -3.17 16.61
N PHE A 147 12.06 -4.44 16.33
CA PHE A 147 12.63 -5.36 17.30
C PHE A 147 14.01 -4.93 17.74
N LEU A 148 14.89 -4.56 16.80
CA LEU A 148 16.23 -4.07 17.11
C LEU A 148 16.20 -2.83 18.01
N ILE A 149 15.28 -1.89 17.75
CA ILE A 149 15.19 -0.67 18.55
C ILE A 149 14.70 -0.93 19.97
N LYS A 150 13.78 -1.89 20.18
CA LYS A 150 13.27 -2.23 21.52
C LYS A 150 14.30 -2.90 22.44
N GLN A 151 15.43 -3.35 21.89
CA GLN A 151 16.51 -3.96 22.66
C GLN A 151 17.52 -2.93 23.21
N PHE A 152 17.43 -1.67 22.78
CA PHE A 152 18.26 -0.55 23.23
C PHE A 152 17.41 0.47 24.03
#